data_AF-A0A0N4TAW4-F1
#
_entry.id   AF-A0A0N4TAW4-F1
#
_cell.length_a   1.000
_cell.length_b   1.000
_cell.length_c   1.000
_cell.angle_alpha   90.00
_cell.angle_beta   90.00
_cell.angle_gamma   90.00
#
_symmetry.space_group_name_H-M   'P 1'
#
loop_
_entity.id
_entity.type
_entity.pdbx_description
1 polymer ?
#
loop_
_entity_poly.entity_id
_entity_poly.type
_entity_poly.pdbx_seq_one_letter_code
_entity_poly.pdbx_strand_id
1 'polypeptide(L)'
;MIQEYYGHEESVSCTIFLPQQIISKRMLLSVSADHTAKLWNVDDGSCLWSELIPTASDLLACVGFRDGNIVISGLNATFCHLRILTRAARPYLECISVAQLRTRYSINA
;
A
#
# COMPACT_ATOMS: atom_id res chain seq x y z
N MET A 1 10.07 -15.20 -18.50
CA MET A 1 9.36 -15.97 -17.46
C MET A 1 8.37 -15.01 -16.81
N ILE A 2 7.12 -15.42 -16.66
CA ILE A 2 6.07 -14.63 -16.00
C ILE A 2 5.97 -15.13 -14.55
N GLN A 3 5.76 -14.20 -13.60
CA GLN A 3 5.57 -14.51 -12.18
C GLN A 3 4.19 -14.00 -11.77
N GLU A 4 3.43 -14.84 -11.08
CA GLU A 4 2.09 -14.54 -10.58
C GLU A 4 2.11 -14.34 -9.06
N TYR A 5 1.25 -13.45 -8.56
CA TYR A 5 1.13 -13.11 -7.14
C TYR A 5 -0.32 -13.35 -6.70
N TYR A 6 -0.51 -14.28 -5.77
CA TYR A 6 -1.83 -14.72 -5.32
C TYR A 6 -2.13 -14.24 -3.90
N GLY A 7 -3.34 -13.73 -3.66
CA GLY A 7 -3.83 -13.48 -2.31
C GLY A 7 -4.65 -12.21 -2.10
N HIS A 8 -4.76 -11.31 -3.09
CA HIS A 8 -5.81 -10.30 -3.07
C HIS A 8 -7.17 -10.94 -3.37
N GLU A 9 -8.21 -10.47 -2.68
CA GLU A 9 -9.57 -11.01 -2.79
C GLU A 9 -10.43 -10.20 -3.77
N GLU A 10 -9.94 -9.03 -4.18
CA GLU A 10 -10.60 -8.10 -5.09
C GLU A 10 -9.61 -7.50 -6.10
N SER A 11 -10.11 -6.60 -6.95
CA SER A 11 -9.31 -5.94 -7.99
C SER A 11 -8.12 -5.15 -7.43
N VAL A 12 -6.94 -5.42 -7.98
CA VAL A 12 -5.72 -4.65 -7.70
C VAL A 12 -5.75 -3.35 -8.49
N SER A 13 -5.79 -2.23 -7.77
CA SER A 13 -5.93 -0.90 -8.36
C SER A 13 -4.59 -0.24 -8.67
N CYS A 14 -3.54 -0.54 -7.91
CA CYS A 14 -2.21 0.01 -8.15
C CYS A 14 -1.09 -0.92 -7.65
N THR A 15 0.05 -0.91 -8.33
CA THR A 15 1.26 -1.65 -7.95
C THR A 15 2.51 -0.78 -8.15
N ILE A 16 3.49 -0.91 -7.26
CA ILE A 16 4.76 -0.18 -7.33
C ILE A 16 5.94 -1.06 -6.93
N PHE A 17 7.06 -0.91 -7.63
CA PHE A 17 8.34 -1.45 -7.16
C PHE A 17 8.91 -0.55 -6.07
N LEU A 18 9.34 -1.17 -4.98
CA LEU A 18 9.94 -0.46 -3.86
C LEU A 18 11.44 -0.31 -4.08
N PRO A 19 12.02 0.87 -3.80
CA PRO A 19 13.44 1.11 -4.04
C PRO A 19 14.31 0.25 -3.12
N GLN A 20 15.25 -0.49 -3.72
CA GLN A 20 16.17 -1.41 -3.03
C GLN A 20 17.08 -0.73 -1.98
N GLN A 21 17.18 0.60 -1.97
CA GLN A 21 18.05 1.32 -1.03
C GLN A 21 17.63 1.15 0.43
N ILE A 22 16.41 0.69 0.71
CA ILE A 22 15.89 0.48 2.06
C ILE A 22 16.07 -0.98 2.51
N ILE A 23 16.07 -1.94 1.57
CA ILE A 23 16.04 -3.39 1.86
C ILE A 23 16.86 -4.12 0.80
N SER A 24 17.68 -5.08 1.21
CA SER A 24 18.49 -5.92 0.31
C SER A 24 17.70 -6.77 -0.69
N LYS A 25 16.37 -6.78 -0.61
CA LYS A 25 15.46 -7.59 -1.43
C LYS A 25 14.68 -6.71 -2.41
N ARG A 26 14.39 -7.27 -3.60
CA ARG A 26 13.45 -6.66 -4.55
C ARG A 26 12.03 -6.90 -4.07
N MET A 27 11.30 -5.81 -3.88
CA MET A 27 9.98 -5.87 -3.29
C MET A 27 8.97 -5.11 -4.14
N LEU A 28 7.78 -5.68 -4.23
CA LEU A 28 6.63 -5.09 -4.90
C LEU A 28 5.59 -4.76 -3.83
N LEU A 29 4.95 -3.61 -3.94
CA LEU A 29 3.74 -3.30 -3.20
C LEU A 29 2.56 -3.35 -4.17
N SER A 30 1.44 -3.91 -3.73
CA SER A 30 0.14 -3.75 -4.40
C SER A 30 -0.91 -3.25 -3.42
N VAL A 31 -1.87 -2.50 -3.93
CA VAL A 31 -3.07 -2.06 -3.21
C VAL A 31 -4.31 -2.50 -3.97
N SER A 32 -5.35 -2.89 -3.23
CA SER A 32 -6.53 -3.54 -3.78
C SER A 32 -7.82 -2.97 -3.19
N ALA A 33 -8.92 -3.16 -3.92
CA ALA A 33 -10.28 -2.88 -3.46
C ALA A 33 -10.69 -3.76 -2.26
N ASP A 34 -9.93 -4.80 -1.92
CA ASP A 34 -10.09 -5.56 -0.65
C ASP A 34 -9.60 -4.79 0.59
N HIS A 35 -9.24 -3.51 0.40
CA HIS A 35 -8.71 -2.60 1.41
C HIS A 35 -7.39 -3.06 2.03
N THR A 36 -6.62 -3.90 1.34
CA THR A 36 -5.29 -4.32 1.81
C THR A 36 -4.17 -3.78 0.92
N ALA A 37 -3.05 -3.47 1.57
CA ALA A 37 -1.76 -3.31 0.93
C ALA A 37 -0.95 -4.59 1.15
N LYS A 38 -0.51 -5.24 0.07
CA LYS A 38 0.34 -6.43 0.15
C LYS A 38 1.75 -6.13 -0.31
N LEU A 39 2.67 -6.77 0.39
CA LEU A 39 4.10 -6.65 0.17
C LEU A 39 4.62 -7.99 -0.34
N TRP A 40 5.27 -8.00 -1.49
CA TRP A 40 5.70 -9.22 -2.17
C TRP A 40 7.20 -9.29 -2.32
N ASN A 41 7.74 -10.49 -2.22
CA ASN A 41 9.07 -10.79 -2.70
C ASN A 41 9.03 -11.02 -4.21
N VAL A 42 9.79 -10.22 -4.96
CA VAL A 42 9.81 -10.30 -6.43
C VAL A 42 10.49 -11.59 -6.92
N ASP A 43 11.39 -12.16 -6.13
CA ASP A 43 12.23 -13.28 -6.58
C ASP A 43 11.50 -14.63 -6.53
N ASP A 44 10.58 -14.82 -5.57
CA ASP A 44 9.83 -16.07 -5.37
C ASP A 44 8.31 -15.91 -5.44
N GLY A 45 7.79 -14.68 -5.58
CA GLY A 45 6.36 -14.38 -5.63
C GLY A 45 5.64 -14.43 -4.28
N SER A 46 6.35 -14.67 -3.17
CA SER A 46 5.73 -14.84 -1.86
C SER A 46 5.16 -13.53 -1.32
N CYS A 47 3.99 -13.63 -0.66
CA CYS A 47 3.42 -12.54 0.12
C CYS A 47 4.18 -12.45 1.46
N LEU A 48 4.93 -11.37 1.65
CA LEU A 48 5.72 -11.11 2.86
C LEU A 48 4.89 -10.47 3.97
N TRP A 49 3.94 -9.60 3.60
CA TRP A 49 3.09 -8.88 4.54
C TRP A 49 1.76 -8.48 3.89
N SER A 50 0.73 -8.32 4.72
CA SER A 50 -0.58 -7.82 4.34
C SER A 50 -1.04 -6.84 5.41
N GLU A 51 -1.25 -5.58 5.02
CA GLU A 51 -1.65 -4.50 5.92
C GLU A 51 -3.04 -4.00 5.54
N LEU A 52 -3.89 -3.75 6.54
CA LEU A 52 -5.19 -3.14 6.31
C LEU A 52 -5.02 -1.64 6.05
N ILE A 53 -5.58 -1.16 4.94
CA ILE A 53 -5.62 0.25 4.60
C ILE A 53 -6.92 0.82 5.19
N PRO A 54 -6.85 1.77 6.14
CA PRO A 54 -8.02 2.38 6.76
C PRO A 54 -8.69 3.41 5.82
N THR A 55 -9.06 2.97 4.62
CA THR A 55 -9.76 3.76 3.60
C THR A 55 -11.06 3.07 3.22
N ALA A 56 -12.18 3.78 3.28
CA ALA A 56 -13.47 3.27 2.76
C ALA A 56 -13.60 3.51 1.25
N SER A 57 -12.53 3.30 0.49
CA SER A 57 -12.48 3.57 -0.95
C SER A 57 -11.92 2.36 -1.68
N ASP A 58 -12.56 2.00 -2.79
CA ASP A 58 -12.21 0.81 -3.56
C ASP A 58 -11.19 1.14 -4.65
N LEU A 59 -11.18 2.40 -5.11
CA LEU A 59 -10.20 2.90 -6.07
C LEU A 59 -9.05 3.57 -5.33
N LEU A 60 -7.93 2.87 -5.26
CA LEU A 60 -6.72 3.32 -4.59
C LEU A 60 -5.62 3.60 -5.61
N ALA A 61 -4.80 4.60 -5.30
CA ALA A 61 -3.52 4.84 -5.95
C ALA A 61 -2.43 4.86 -4.88
N CYS A 62 -1.21 4.43 -5.23
CA CYS A 62 -0.10 4.47 -4.29
C CYS A 62 1.19 4.97 -4.96
N VAL A 63 2.02 5.62 -4.15
CA VAL A 63 3.37 6.07 -4.54
C VAL A 63 4.36 5.74 -3.43
N GLY A 64 5.54 5.27 -3.81
CA GLY A 64 6.61 4.92 -2.89
C GLY A 64 7.78 5.88 -3.00
N PHE A 65 8.41 6.16 -1.86
CA PHE A 65 9.56 7.06 -1.73
C PHE A 65 10.82 6.27 -1.37
N ARG A 66 11.99 6.86 -1.66
CA ARG A 66 13.30 6.23 -1.42
C ARG A 66 13.65 6.02 0.05
N ASP A 67 12.94 6.67 0.96
CA ASP A 67 13.11 6.57 2.42
C ASP A 67 12.20 5.51 3.07
N GLY A 68 11.41 4.80 2.26
CA GLY A 68 10.51 3.74 2.69
C GLY A 68 9.13 4.22 3.08
N ASN A 69 8.85 5.52 2.92
CA ASN A 69 7.50 6.04 3.02
C ASN A 69 6.69 5.66 1.78
N ILE A 70 5.40 5.42 1.99
CA ILE A 70 4.43 5.10 0.97
C ILE A 70 3.19 5.93 1.26
N VAL A 71 2.67 6.62 0.25
CA VAL A 71 1.38 7.29 0.34
C VAL A 71 0.38 6.55 -0.51
N ILE A 72 -0.76 6.25 0.07
CA ILE A 72 -1.93 5.67 -0.58
C ILE A 72 -3.03 6.73 -0.55
N SER A 73 -3.66 6.98 -1.68
CA SER A 73 -4.80 7.89 -1.81
C SER A 73 -6.03 7.14 -2.30
N GLY A 74 -7.18 7.40 -1.69
CA GLY A 74 -8.50 6.95 -2.16
C GLY A 74 -9.37 8.13 -2.63
N LEU A 75 -10.40 7.83 -3.41
CA LEU A 75 -11.32 8.82 -3.99
C LEU A 75 -12.04 9.70 -2.96
N ASN A 76 -12.26 9.19 -1.75
CA ASN A 76 -12.97 9.90 -0.67
C ASN A 76 -12.11 10.95 0.04
N ALA A 77 -11.10 11.48 -0.67
CA ALA A 77 -10.08 12.40 -0.18
C ALA A 77 -9.38 11.87 1.09
N THR A 78 -9.21 10.55 1.18
CA THR A 78 -8.48 9.88 2.24
C THR A 78 -7.08 9.56 1.76
N PHE A 79 -6.09 9.92 2.58
CA PHE A 79 -4.70 9.55 2.43
C PHE A 79 -4.30 8.64 3.58
N CYS A 80 -3.65 7.54 3.26
CA CYS A 80 -3.00 6.67 4.23
C CYS A 80 -1.49 6.73 3.99
N HIS A 81 -0.74 7.00 5.04
CA HIS A 81 0.72 6.98 5.04
C HIS A 81 1.17 5.67 5.66
N LEU A 82 1.74 4.81 4.83
CA LEU A 82 2.42 3.61 5.27
C LEU A 82 3.93 3.82 5.27
N ARG A 83 4.63 3.06 6.10
CA ARG A 83 6.08 2.97 6.05
C ARG A 83 6.50 1.51 6.03
N ILE A 84 7.50 1.22 5.20
CA ILE A 84 8.14 -0.09 5.21
C ILE A 84 9.20 -0.08 6.29
N LEU A 85 9.12 -1.07 7.17
CA LEU A 85 10.05 -1.30 8.25
C LEU A 85 10.57 -2.74 8.19
N THR A 86 11.63 -3.02 8.96
CA THR A 86 12.19 -4.37 9.07
C THR A 86 12.34 -4.74 10.53
N ARG A 87 11.84 -5.92 10.91
CA ARG A 87 12.04 -6.50 12.24
C ARG A 87 12.57 -7.92 12.08
N ALA A 88 13.73 -8.20 12.67
CA ALA A 88 14.41 -9.49 12.55
C ALA A 88 14.54 -10.00 11.09
N ALA A 89 15.01 -9.11 10.19
CA ALA A 89 15.16 -9.35 8.75
C ALA A 89 13.85 -9.65 7.97
N ARG A 90 12.69 -9.45 8.61
CA ARG A 90 11.38 -9.57 7.95
C ARG A 90 10.81 -8.17 7.70
N PRO A 91 10.57 -7.80 6.43
CA PRO A 91 9.95 -6.53 6.13
C PRO A 91 8.46 -6.58 6.44
N TYR A 92 7.92 -5.47 6.94
CA TYR A 92 6.50 -5.30 7.23
C TYR A 92 6.09 -3.87 6.94
N LEU A 93 4.78 -3.66 6.76
CA LEU A 93 4.21 -2.32 6.61
C LEU A 93 3.66 -1.86 7.95
N GLU A 94 3.82 -0.57 8.23
CA GLU A 94 3.21 0.08 9.39
C GLU A 94 2.41 1.28 8.92
N CYS A 95 1.15 1.39 9.34
CA CYS A 95 0.35 2.58 9.14
C CYS A 95 0.80 3.69 10.10
N ILE A 96 1.43 4.73 9.56
CA ILE A 96 1.95 5.86 10.33
C ILE A 96 0.86 6.90 10.58
N SER A 97 0.07 7.23 9.57
CA SER A 97 -1.00 8.22 9.71
C SER A 97 -2.09 8.06 8.66
N VAL A 98 -3.25 8.62 8.96
CA VAL A 98 -4.42 8.66 8.07
C VAL A 98 -4.98 10.07 8.10
N ALA A 99 -5.18 10.67 6.93
CA ALA A 99 -5.83 11.96 6.79
C ALA A 99 -7.05 11.80 5.91
N GLN A 100 -8.20 12.31 6.32
CA GLN A 100 -9.38 12.40 5.48
C GLN A 100 -9.82 13.85 5.41
N LEU A 101 -9.88 14.39 4.20
CA LEU A 101 -10.40 15.74 4.02
C LEU A 101 -11.92 15.69 4.17
N ARG A 102 -12.43 16.24 5.27
CA ARG A 102 -13.87 16.51 5.41
C ARG A 102 -14.19 17.73 4.55
N THR A 103 -14.72 17.54 3.36
CA THR A 103 -15.37 18.63 2.63
C THR A 103 -16.57 19.10 3.45
N ARG A 104 -16.47 20.28 4.08
CA ARG A 104 -17.65 21.00 4.56
C ARG A 104 -18.40 21.56 3.35
N TYR A 105 -19.16 20.71 2.65
CA TYR A 105 -20.27 21.23 1.87
C TYR A 105 -21.45 21.46 2.81
N SER A 106 -21.40 22.59 3.52
CA SER A 106 -22.62 23.20 4.05
C SER A 106 -23.38 23.76 2.85
N ILE A 107 -24.17 22.93 2.18
CA ILE A 107 -25.31 23.45 1.42
C ILE A 107 -26.34 23.89 2.47
N ASN A 108 -26.20 25.14 2.93
CA ASN A 108 -27.30 25.81 3.60
C ASN A 108 -28.37 26.06 2.52
N ALA A 109 -29.40 25.22 2.52
CA ALA A 109 -30.68 25.52 1.88
C ALA A 109 -31.50 26.42 2.81
#